data_AF-A0A957AMJ7-F1
#
_entry.id   AF-A0A957AMJ7-F1
#
_cell.length_a   1.000
_cell.length_b   1.000
_cell.length_c   1.000
_cell.angle_alpha   90.00
_cell.angle_beta   90.00
_cell.angle_gamma   90.00
#
_symmetry.space_group_name_H-M   'P 1'
#
loop_
_entity.id
_entity.type
_entity.pdbx_description
1 polymer ?
#
loop_
_entity_poly.entity_id
_entity_poly.type
_entity_poly.pdbx_seq_one_letter_code
_entity_poly.pdbx_strand_id
1 'polypeptide(L)'
;LDPDALLGALKSGDYYSSTGPVIHDMHVEPGQKLTVHCSPAERVFLIGARAKYQAVGEQGVTEAEFDLGDWTSPWARVVVRDAAGKKAWTNPVWLGEG
;
A
#
# COMPACT_ATOMS: atom_id res chain seq x y z
N LEU A 1 12.78 -16.89 -17.86
CA LEU A 1 12.04 -17.40 -16.67
C LEU A 1 12.97 -17.13 -15.50
N ASP A 2 12.99 -15.89 -15.02
CA ASP A 2 13.87 -15.47 -13.94
C ASP A 2 13.18 -15.72 -12.58
N PRO A 3 13.85 -16.36 -11.60
CA PRO A 3 13.18 -16.96 -10.45
C PRO A 3 13.10 -16.07 -9.19
N ASP A 4 13.22 -14.75 -9.30
CA ASP A 4 13.33 -13.85 -8.13
C ASP A 4 12.15 -12.89 -7.92
N ALA A 5 11.01 -13.10 -8.59
CA ALA A 5 9.81 -12.28 -8.40
C ALA A 5 8.96 -12.64 -7.15
N LEU A 6 9.47 -13.46 -6.23
CA LEU A 6 8.62 -14.25 -5.32
C LEU A 6 8.73 -13.95 -3.82
N LEU A 7 9.47 -12.95 -3.35
CA LEU A 7 9.62 -12.73 -1.90
C LEU A 7 9.35 -11.29 -1.45
N GLY A 8 8.10 -10.87 -1.64
CA GLY A 8 7.50 -9.72 -0.94
C GLY A 8 6.12 -10.01 -0.36
N ALA A 9 5.61 -11.25 -0.46
CA ALA A 9 4.37 -11.62 0.20
C ALA A 9 4.63 -11.84 1.69
N LEU A 10 3.97 -11.05 2.54
CA LEU A 10 3.63 -11.43 3.91
C LEU A 10 4.79 -11.54 4.94
N LYS A 11 5.51 -10.44 5.18
CA LYS A 11 6.14 -10.20 6.49
C LYS A 11 5.95 -8.75 6.96
N SER A 12 4.71 -8.35 7.19
CA SER A 12 4.43 -7.17 8.01
C SER A 12 3.31 -7.52 8.98
N GLY A 13 3.73 -8.08 10.12
CA GLY A 13 2.84 -8.39 11.24
C GLY A 13 2.01 -7.17 11.65
N ASP A 14 0.71 -7.39 11.57
CA ASP A 14 -0.39 -6.92 12.40
C ASP A 14 -0.23 -5.59 13.17
N TYR A 15 -1.00 -4.60 12.74
CA TYR A 15 -1.80 -3.78 13.64
C TYR A 15 -3.17 -3.51 12.98
N TYR A 16 -4.09 -4.47 13.04
CA TYR A 16 -5.50 -4.26 12.69
C TYR A 16 -6.23 -3.58 13.86
N SER A 17 -6.07 -2.26 13.97
CA SER A 17 -7.10 -1.44 14.63
C SER A 17 -8.03 -0.91 13.54
N SER A 18 -8.95 -1.74 13.07
CA SER A 18 -9.98 -1.32 12.12
C SER A 18 -11.34 -1.27 12.83
N THR A 19 -11.89 -0.06 12.99
CA THR A 19 -13.34 0.13 13.11
C THR A 19 -13.98 0.41 11.74
N GLY A 20 -13.25 0.22 10.63
CA GLY A 20 -13.59 0.61 9.25
C GLY A 20 -12.95 -0.29 8.19
N PRO A 21 -12.30 0.25 7.14
CA PRO A 21 -11.82 -0.56 6.01
C PRO A 21 -10.74 -1.57 6.43
N VAL A 22 -10.63 -2.67 5.70
CA VAL A 22 -9.69 -3.77 5.92
C VAL A 22 -8.69 -3.81 4.76
N ILE A 23 -7.40 -3.93 5.06
CA ILE A 23 -6.35 -4.23 4.07
C ILE A 23 -6.21 -5.75 4.04
N HIS A 24 -6.43 -6.38 2.88
CA HIS A 24 -6.36 -7.84 2.75
C HIS A 24 -4.93 -8.29 2.52
N ASP A 25 -4.25 -7.64 1.58
CA ASP A 25 -2.86 -7.89 1.27
C ASP A 25 -2.25 -6.69 0.52
N MET A 26 -0.93 -6.73 0.39
CA MET A 26 -0.15 -5.75 -0.33
C MET A 26 1.06 -6.45 -0.96
N HIS A 27 1.33 -6.12 -2.21
CA HIS A 27 2.48 -6.62 -2.96
C HIS A 27 3.36 -5.46 -3.40
N VAL A 28 4.68 -5.64 -3.30
CA VAL A 28 5.67 -4.64 -3.69
C VAL A 28 6.58 -5.26 -4.73
N GLU A 29 6.66 -4.63 -5.90
CA GLU A 29 7.63 -4.88 -6.95
C GLU A 29 8.62 -3.70 -6.93
N PRO A 30 9.81 -3.86 -6.29
CA PRO A 30 10.75 -2.76 -6.08
C PRO A 30 11.08 -2.03 -7.39
N GLY A 31 11.04 -0.69 -7.34
CA GLY A 31 11.31 0.18 -8.49
C GLY A 31 10.26 0.14 -9.61
N GLN A 32 9.20 -0.65 -9.50
CA GLN A 32 8.15 -0.78 -10.51
C GLN A 32 6.79 -0.36 -9.98
N LYS A 33 6.20 -1.12 -9.06
CA LYS A 33 4.85 -0.83 -8.56
C LYS A 33 4.55 -1.42 -7.19
N LEU A 34 3.49 -0.92 -6.58
CA LEU A 34 2.91 -1.47 -5.36
C LEU A 34 1.40 -1.65 -5.54
N THR A 35 0.91 -2.85 -5.26
CA THR A 35 -0.51 -3.20 -5.34
C THR A 35 -1.07 -3.44 -3.95
N VAL A 36 -2.30 -2.99 -3.71
CA VAL A 36 -3.03 -3.15 -2.45
C VAL A 36 -4.41 -3.71 -2.74
N HIS A 37 -4.80 -4.78 -2.04
CA HIS A 37 -6.18 -5.26 -2.00
C HIS A 37 -6.82 -4.90 -0.66
N CYS A 38 -8.04 -4.38 -0.69
CA CYS A 38 -8.76 -3.92 0.50
C CYS A 38 -10.28 -4.07 0.37
N SER A 39 -10.98 -4.00 1.49
CA SER A 39 -12.44 -3.84 1.50
C SER A 39 -12.84 -2.53 0.83
N PRO A 40 -14.07 -2.39 0.29
CA PRO A 40 -14.51 -1.16 -0.38
C PRO A 40 -14.17 0.11 0.40
N ALA A 41 -13.41 1.00 -0.23
CA ALA A 41 -12.90 2.23 0.33
C ALA A 41 -13.28 3.42 -0.54
N GLU A 42 -13.18 4.63 0.00
CA GLU A 42 -13.30 5.88 -0.76
C GLU A 42 -11.98 6.20 -1.46
N ARG A 43 -10.85 5.95 -0.77
CA ARG A 43 -9.52 6.30 -1.27
C ARG A 43 -8.43 5.48 -0.59
N VAL A 44 -7.39 5.16 -1.35
CA VAL A 44 -6.16 4.53 -0.89
C VAL A 44 -5.00 5.48 -1.13
N PHE A 45 -4.10 5.59 -0.16
CA PHE A 45 -2.94 6.48 -0.21
C PHE A 45 -1.66 5.66 -0.04
N LEU A 46 -0.66 5.98 -0.84
CA LEU A 46 0.72 5.59 -0.61
C LEU A 46 1.48 6.79 -0.06
N ILE A 47 2.10 6.66 1.10
CA ILE A 47 2.82 7.76 1.78
C ILE A 47 4.27 7.35 1.99
N GLY A 48 5.20 8.24 1.63
CA GLY A 48 6.63 8.10 1.88
C GLY A 48 7.21 9.28 2.66
N ALA A 49 8.53 9.28 2.80
CA ALA A 49 9.28 10.38 3.38
C ALA A 49 9.18 11.66 2.55
N ARG A 50 9.55 12.80 3.16
CA ARG A 50 9.65 14.12 2.50
C ARG A 50 8.37 14.56 1.78
N ALA A 51 7.21 14.26 2.37
CA ALA A 51 5.89 14.56 1.81
C ALA A 51 5.59 13.92 0.43
N LYS A 52 6.33 12.87 0.04
CA LYS A 52 5.99 12.07 -1.15
C LYS A 52 4.70 11.29 -0.86
N TYR A 53 3.70 11.44 -1.72
CA TYR A 53 2.50 10.63 -1.66
C TYR A 53 1.90 10.39 -3.04
N GLN A 54 1.14 9.31 -3.18
CA GLN A 54 0.23 9.04 -4.29
C GLN A 54 -1.13 8.65 -3.72
N ALA A 55 -2.19 8.81 -4.50
CA ALA A 55 -3.54 8.42 -4.09
C ALA A 55 -4.30 7.82 -5.26
N VAL A 56 -5.05 6.76 -4.99
CA VAL A 56 -5.95 6.08 -5.92
C VAL A 56 -7.34 6.08 -5.32
N GLY A 57 -8.36 6.35 -6.14
CA GLY A 57 -9.74 6.03 -5.78
C GLY A 57 -10.79 7.06 -6.20
N GLU A 58 -11.88 6.53 -6.73
CA GLU A 58 -13.24 7.03 -6.60
C GLU A 58 -14.06 6.00 -5.79
N GLN A 59 -15.30 6.33 -5.38
CA GLN A 59 -16.09 5.54 -4.43
C GLN A 59 -16.08 4.02 -4.71
N GLY A 60 -15.72 3.21 -3.70
CA GLY A 60 -15.79 1.75 -3.76
C GLY A 60 -14.51 1.06 -4.26
N VAL A 61 -13.36 1.74 -4.22
CA VAL A 61 -12.07 1.13 -4.57
C VAL A 61 -11.78 -0.09 -3.68
N THR A 62 -11.44 -1.21 -4.30
CA THR A 62 -11.06 -2.47 -3.63
C THR A 62 -9.65 -2.92 -3.98
N GLU A 63 -9.08 -2.35 -5.05
CA GLU A 63 -7.71 -2.57 -5.50
C GLU A 63 -7.08 -1.23 -5.88
N ALA A 64 -5.84 -1.00 -5.44
CA ALA A 64 -5.08 0.19 -5.78
C ALA A 64 -3.67 -0.18 -6.25
N GLU A 65 -3.25 0.37 -7.38
CA GLU A 65 -1.90 0.24 -7.92
C GLU A 65 -1.20 1.60 -7.86
N PHE A 66 0.05 1.60 -7.41
CA PHE A 66 0.90 2.78 -7.31
C PHE A 66 2.18 2.56 -8.11
N ASP A 67 2.56 3.55 -8.91
CA ASP A 67 3.81 3.53 -9.68
C ASP A 67 5.00 3.86 -8.76
N LEU A 68 5.99 2.98 -8.73
CA LEU A 68 7.22 3.17 -7.96
C LEU A 68 8.41 3.64 -8.82
N GLY A 69 8.25 3.80 -10.14
CA GLY A 69 9.35 4.16 -11.04
C GLY A 69 10.09 5.45 -10.65
N ASP A 70 9.32 6.49 -10.27
CA ASP A 70 9.86 7.77 -9.78
C ASP A 70 9.73 7.93 -8.25
N TRP A 71 9.57 6.82 -7.52
CA TRP A 71 9.39 6.84 -6.07
C TRP A 71 10.74 6.91 -5.35
N THR A 72 11.05 8.09 -4.83
CA THR A 72 12.35 8.39 -4.23
C THR A 72 12.42 8.15 -2.71
N SER A 73 11.31 7.76 -2.08
CA SER A 73 11.31 7.49 -0.64
C SER A 73 11.77 6.05 -0.37
N PRO A 74 12.70 5.82 0.57
CA PRO A 74 13.23 4.49 0.86
C PRO A 74 12.21 3.57 1.55
N TRP A 75 11.11 4.14 2.03
CA TRP A 75 10.00 3.40 2.58
C TRP A 75 8.67 3.94 2.04
N ALA A 76 7.63 3.15 2.17
CA ALA A 76 6.26 3.61 1.99
C ALA A 76 5.32 2.99 3.03
N ARG A 77 4.16 3.60 3.23
CA ARG A 77 3.06 3.00 3.97
C ARG A 77 1.77 3.22 3.20
N VAL A 78 0.85 2.29 3.35
CA VAL A 78 -0.48 2.39 2.75
C VAL A 78 -1.44 2.89 3.81
N VAL A 79 -2.36 3.77 3.42
CA VAL A 79 -3.51 4.19 4.22
C VAL A 79 -4.76 3.98 3.37
N VAL A 80 -5.72 3.21 3.88
CA VAL A 80 -7.04 3.02 3.27
C VAL A 80 -8.05 3.81 4.07
N ARG A 81 -8.92 4.57 3.39
CA ARG A 81 -9.98 5.38 4.01
C ARG A 81 -11.34 5.02 3.42
N ASP A 82 -12.34 4.76 4.27
CA ASP A 82 -13.73 4.56 3.83
C ASP A 82 -14.50 5.89 3.69
N ALA A 83 -15.72 5.81 3.15
CA ALA A 83 -16.61 6.95 2.97
C ALA A 83 -17.08 7.58 4.30
N ALA A 84 -17.01 6.83 5.41
CA ALA A 84 -17.30 7.34 6.76
C ALA A 84 -16.09 8.02 7.42
N GLY A 85 -14.95 8.11 6.72
CA GLY A 85 -13.72 8.73 7.20
C GLY A 85 -12.87 7.84 8.10
N LYS A 86 -13.25 6.57 8.31
CA LYS A 86 -12.46 5.60 9.08
C LYS A 86 -11.29 5.10 8.25
N LYS A 87 -10.24 4.63 8.93
CA LYS A 87 -8.95 4.34 8.30
C LYS A 87 -8.37 3.02 8.77
N ALA A 88 -7.63 2.39 7.87
CA ALA A 88 -6.64 1.36 8.16
C ALA A 88 -5.30 1.75 7.53
N TRP A 89 -4.20 1.22 8.05
CA TRP A 89 -2.87 1.50 7.49
C TRP A 89 -1.91 0.34 7.70
N THR A 90 -0.90 0.26 6.84
CA THR A 90 0.25 -0.62 7.05
C THR A 90 1.31 0.06 7.92
N ASN A 91 2.17 -0.76 8.52
CA ASN A 91 3.47 -0.29 8.98
C ASN A 91 4.32 0.17 7.78
N PRO A 92 5.31 1.04 7.98
CA PRO A 92 6.26 1.38 6.93
C PRO A 92 6.92 0.12 6.37
N VAL A 93 6.90 -0.03 5.05
CA VAL A 93 7.64 -1.04 4.29
C VAL A 93 8.82 -0.39 3.61
N TRP A 94 9.99 -1.00 3.74
CA TRP A 94 11.20 -0.54 3.07
C TRP A 94 11.19 -1.03 1.62
N LEU A 95 11.47 -0.13 0.69
CA LEU A 95 11.42 -0.37 -0.76
C LEU A 95 12.81 -0.58 -1.38
N GLY A 96 13.86 -0.53 -0.56
CA GLY A 96 15.22 -0.81 -1.02
C GLY A 96 15.39 -2.28 -1.37
N GLU A 97 16.16 -2.53 -2.43
CA GLU A 97 16.76 -3.84 -2.68
C GLU A 97 17.66 -4.22 -1.50
N GLY A 98 17.69 -5.51 -1.15
CA GLY A 98 18.79 -6.06 -0.35
C GLY A 98 20.09 -6.02 -1.12
#